data_AF-A0A7C0Y9Y9-F1
#
_entry.id   AF-A0A7C0Y9Y9-F1
#
_cell.length_a   1.000
_cell.length_b   1.000
_cell.length_c   1.000
_cell.angle_alpha   90.00
_cell.angle_beta   90.00
_cell.angle_gamma   90.00
#
_symmetry.space_group_name_H-M   'P 1'
#
loop_
_entity.id
_entity.type
_entity.pdbx_description
1 polymer ?
#
loop_
_entity_poly.entity_id
_entity_poly.type
_entity_poly.pdbx_seq_one_letter_code
_entity_poly.pdbx_strand_id
1 'polypeptide(L)'
;MCKTWVITVIVSGHDSINPTLYLVLLAIMTALTTVATVIIAIPFPTSSGYLNFGDVLVMTSGLLLGPVGGFVAGGVGSMMGDVALGYVHFAPITFIVKGTEGLLVGVGTLRSRGSGKLRLGDVIGIILGAIVMM
;
A
#
# COMPACT_ATOMS: atom_id res chain seq x y z
N MET A 1 -18.43 11.27 20.70
CA MET A 1 -17.39 10.27 21.03
C MET A 1 -17.04 9.31 19.87
N CYS A 2 -17.85 9.19 18.81
CA CYS A 2 -17.59 8.26 17.70
C CYS A 2 -16.61 8.78 16.59
N LYS A 3 -16.39 10.10 16.49
CA LYS A 3 -15.58 10.70 15.41
C LYS A 3 -14.06 10.65 15.61
N THR A 4 -13.58 10.55 16.86
CA THR A 4 -12.14 10.50 17.15
C THR A 4 -11.54 9.14 16.78
N TRP A 5 -12.36 8.08 16.80
CA TRP A 5 -11.88 6.73 16.55
C TRP A 5 -11.32 6.59 15.14
N VAL A 6 -11.99 7.13 14.11
CA VAL A 6 -11.52 7.02 12.72
C VAL A 6 -10.17 7.72 12.50
N ILE A 7 -9.98 8.92 13.05
CA ILE A 7 -8.74 9.70 12.85
C ILE A 7 -7.58 9.08 13.63
N THR A 8 -7.82 8.68 14.89
CA THR A 8 -6.82 7.94 15.67
C THR A 8 -6.50 6.60 15.02
N VAL A 9 -7.46 5.94 14.39
CA VAL A 9 -7.23 4.68 13.70
C VAL A 9 -6.38 4.83 12.44
N ILE A 10 -6.46 5.96 11.73
CA ILE A 10 -5.60 6.25 10.58
C ILE A 10 -4.16 6.57 11.03
N VAL A 11 -3.98 7.23 12.17
CA VAL A 11 -2.68 7.78 12.61
C VAL A 11 -1.95 6.92 13.67
N SER A 12 -2.67 6.18 14.52
CA SER A 12 -2.19 5.59 15.78
C SER A 12 -1.81 4.10 15.67
N GLY A 13 -1.26 3.68 14.53
CA GLY A 13 -0.83 2.29 14.34
C GLY A 13 0.56 1.96 14.92
N HIS A 14 1.28 2.96 15.43
CA HIS A 14 2.72 2.94 15.66
C HIS A 14 3.10 3.06 17.16
N ASP A 15 2.19 2.78 18.08
CA ASP A 15 2.44 3.11 19.50
C ASP A 15 3.50 2.21 20.19
N SER A 16 4.06 1.20 19.50
CA SER A 16 5.04 0.24 20.04
C SER A 16 6.40 0.17 19.33
N ILE A 17 6.60 0.88 18.22
CA ILE A 17 7.84 0.80 17.41
C ILE A 17 8.64 2.10 17.54
N ASN A 18 9.97 2.02 17.39
CA ASN A 18 10.81 3.22 17.40
C ASN A 18 10.53 4.06 16.14
N PRO A 19 10.31 5.38 16.26
CA PRO A 19 9.95 6.24 15.11
C PRO A 19 11.01 6.20 14.00
N THR A 20 12.29 6.11 14.37
CA THR A 20 13.38 5.94 13.41
C THR A 20 13.26 4.64 12.62
N LEU A 21 12.94 3.53 13.30
CA LEU A 21 12.81 2.22 12.65
C LEU A 21 11.62 2.21 11.69
N TYR A 22 10.52 2.88 12.04
CA TYR A 22 9.37 2.99 11.15
C TYR A 22 9.65 3.81 9.90
N LEU A 23 10.35 4.94 10.02
CA LEU A 23 10.77 5.71 8.85
C LEU A 23 11.70 4.88 7.94
N VAL A 24 12.62 4.12 8.52
CA VAL A 24 13.49 3.21 7.77
C VAL A 24 12.65 2.13 7.06
N LEU A 25 11.70 1.50 7.76
CA LEU A 25 10.86 0.46 7.19
C LEU A 25 9.94 1.01 6.09
N LEU A 26 9.39 2.21 6.28
CA LEU A 26 8.63 2.95 5.27
C LEU A 26 9.46 3.20 4.02
N ALA A 27 10.69 3.71 4.19
CA ALA A 27 11.60 3.96 3.07
C ALA A 27 11.97 2.68 2.32
N ILE A 28 12.26 1.59 3.04
CA ILE A 28 12.56 0.28 2.44
C ILE A 28 11.33 -0.26 1.68
N MET A 29 10.13 -0.19 2.25
CA MET A 29 8.91 -0.64 1.55
C MET A 29 8.60 0.21 0.31
N THR A 30 8.86 1.52 0.36
CA THR A 30 8.70 2.43 -0.79
C THR A 30 9.72 2.11 -1.90
N ALA A 31 10.98 1.86 -1.52
CA ALA A 31 12.00 1.47 -2.49
C ALA A 31 11.68 0.09 -3.10
N LEU A 32 11.24 -0.87 -2.29
CA LEU A 32 10.93 -2.23 -2.74
C LEU A 32 9.71 -2.26 -3.68
N THR A 33 8.65 -1.51 -3.36
CA THR A 33 7.48 -1.33 -4.25
C THR A 33 7.89 -0.72 -5.58
N THR A 34 8.73 0.33 -5.57
CA THR A 34 9.28 0.93 -6.80
C THR A 34 10.03 -0.10 -7.65
N VAL A 35 10.96 -0.84 -7.03
CA VAL A 35 11.77 -1.84 -7.73
C VAL A 35 10.91 -2.98 -8.28
N ALA A 36 9.91 -3.45 -7.52
CA ALA A 36 8.99 -4.49 -7.97
C ALA A 36 8.13 -4.02 -9.15
N THR A 37 7.67 -2.77 -9.14
CA THR A 37 6.95 -2.15 -10.27
C THR A 37 7.83 -2.06 -11.52
N VAL A 38 9.11 -1.68 -11.38
CA VAL A 38 10.02 -1.53 -12.52
C VAL A 38 10.47 -2.87 -13.11
N ILE A 39 10.81 -3.86 -12.27
CA ILE A 39 11.38 -5.13 -12.73
C ILE A 39 10.32 -6.05 -13.34
N ILE A 40 9.10 -6.07 -12.79
CA ILE A 40 8.04 -7.03 -13.17
C ILE A 40 6.89 -6.30 -13.87
N ALA A 41 7.21 -5.33 -14.73
CA ALA A 41 6.24 -4.73 -15.64
C ALA A 41 6.08 -5.65 -16.86
N ILE A 42 5.14 -6.59 -16.81
CA ILE A 42 4.77 -7.39 -17.99
C ILE A 42 3.73 -6.59 -18.79
N PRO A 43 4.07 -6.04 -19.96
CA PRO A 43 3.10 -5.36 -20.81
C PRO A 43 2.07 -6.37 -21.32
N PHE A 44 0.79 -6.07 -21.14
CA PHE A 44 -0.24 -6.87 -21.81
C PHE A 44 -0.28 -6.54 -23.31
N PRO A 45 -0.30 -7.54 -24.20
CA PRO A 45 -0.34 -7.31 -25.65
C PRO A 45 -1.69 -6.77 -26.16
N THR A 46 -2.77 -6.81 -25.36
CA THR A 46 -4.15 -6.51 -25.79
C THR A 46 -4.77 -5.32 -25.07
N SER A 47 -4.13 -4.77 -24.04
CA SER A 47 -4.68 -3.70 -23.20
C SER A 47 -3.57 -2.72 -22.85
N SER A 48 -3.83 -1.41 -22.82
CA SER A 48 -2.86 -0.39 -22.39
C SER A 48 -2.51 -0.44 -20.88
N GLY A 49 -2.62 -1.61 -20.24
CA GLY A 49 -2.36 -1.85 -18.83
C GLY A 49 -1.19 -2.81 -18.61
N TYR A 50 -0.60 -2.76 -17.42
CA TYR A 50 0.53 -3.59 -16.99
C TYR A 50 0.11 -4.45 -15.81
N LEU A 51 0.54 -5.71 -15.76
CA LEU A 51 0.52 -6.44 -14.49
C LEU A 51 1.54 -5.81 -13.56
N ASN A 52 1.06 -5.16 -12.51
CA ASN A 52 1.89 -4.58 -11.47
C ASN A 52 2.10 -5.62 -10.37
N PHE A 53 3.16 -6.42 -10.46
CA PHE A 53 3.53 -7.33 -9.35
C PHE A 53 3.86 -6.57 -8.05
N GLY A 54 4.09 -5.26 -8.16
CA GLY A 54 4.20 -4.33 -7.04
C GLY A 54 2.94 -4.26 -6.15
N ASP A 55 1.76 -4.69 -6.60
CA ASP A 55 0.52 -4.66 -5.80
C ASP A 55 0.62 -5.58 -4.58
N VAL A 56 1.31 -6.72 -4.71
CA VAL A 56 1.58 -7.60 -3.57
C VAL A 56 2.36 -6.85 -2.49
N LEU A 57 3.30 -5.98 -2.89
CA LEU A 57 4.08 -5.18 -1.95
C LEU A 57 3.29 -3.97 -1.43
N VAL A 58 2.38 -3.39 -2.21
CA VAL A 58 1.43 -2.37 -1.76
C VAL A 58 0.56 -2.94 -0.65
N MET A 59 -0.10 -4.08 -0.88
CA MET A 59 -0.91 -4.76 0.12
C MET A 59 -0.07 -5.15 1.35
N THR A 60 1.13 -5.71 1.14
CA THR A 60 2.04 -6.07 2.24
C THR A 60 2.45 -4.85 3.07
N SER A 61 2.70 -3.71 2.43
CA SER A 61 3.04 -2.47 3.13
C SER A 61 1.88 -1.95 3.98
N GLY A 62 0.62 -2.10 3.53
CA GLY A 62 -0.57 -1.82 4.33
C GLY A 62 -0.72 -2.76 5.54
N LEU A 63 -0.48 -4.06 5.33
CA LEU A 63 -0.51 -5.05 6.42
C LEU A 63 0.55 -4.76 7.50
N LEU A 64 1.78 -4.44 7.09
CA LEU A 64 2.92 -4.24 7.99
C LEU A 64 2.91 -2.86 8.65
N LEU A 65 2.84 -1.80 7.85
CA LEU A 65 3.02 -0.41 8.31
C LEU A 65 1.71 0.28 8.69
N GLY A 66 0.57 -0.37 8.43
CA GLY A 66 -0.76 0.18 8.68
C GLY A 66 -1.23 1.13 7.57
N PRO A 67 -2.36 1.83 7.76
CA PRO A 67 -3.04 2.57 6.70
C PRO A 67 -2.20 3.71 6.11
N VAL A 68 -1.55 4.53 6.94
CA VAL A 68 -0.69 5.64 6.46
C VAL A 68 0.57 5.11 5.78
N GLY A 69 1.20 4.09 6.38
CA GLY A 69 2.41 3.50 5.81
C GLY A 69 2.15 2.79 4.48
N GLY A 70 1.02 2.10 4.36
CA GLY A 70 0.56 1.48 3.12
C GLY A 70 0.22 2.50 2.03
N PHE A 71 -0.44 3.60 2.40
CA PHE A 71 -0.73 4.70 1.45
C PHE A 71 0.56 5.30 0.88
N VAL A 72 1.50 5.66 1.75
CA VAL A 72 2.75 6.31 1.33
C VAL A 72 3.64 5.33 0.58
N ALA A 73 3.91 4.14 1.14
CA ALA A 73 4.80 3.18 0.50
C ALA A 73 4.22 2.67 -0.83
N GLY A 74 2.93 2.34 -0.86
CA GLY A 74 2.26 1.85 -2.05
C GLY A 74 2.06 2.91 -3.13
N GLY A 75 1.56 4.09 -2.74
CA GLY A 75 1.29 5.20 -3.64
C GLY A 75 2.57 5.84 -4.19
N VAL A 76 3.49 6.28 -3.31
CA VAL A 76 4.73 6.93 -3.74
C VAL A 76 5.63 5.95 -4.48
N GLY A 77 5.77 4.72 -3.98
CA GLY A 77 6.63 3.72 -4.62
C GLY A 77 6.16 3.34 -6.02
N SER A 78 4.86 3.10 -6.20
CA SER A 78 4.31 2.76 -7.52
C SER A 78 4.32 3.94 -8.49
N MET A 79 4.03 5.16 -8.00
CA MET A 79 4.17 6.39 -8.79
C MET A 79 5.60 6.58 -9.31
N MET A 80 6.60 6.34 -8.44
CA MET A 80 8.01 6.42 -8.84
C MET A 80 8.37 5.34 -9.87
N GLY A 81 7.77 4.16 -9.78
CA GLY A 81 7.93 3.09 -10.77
C GLY A 81 7.41 3.49 -12.15
N ASP A 82 6.23 4.11 -12.22
CA ASP A 82 5.65 4.59 -13.48
C ASP A 82 6.49 5.70 -14.12
N VAL A 83 7.03 6.61 -13.30
CA VAL A 83 7.96 7.65 -13.78
C VAL A 83 9.23 7.01 -14.34
N ALA A 84 9.79 6.00 -13.67
CA ALA A 84 10.98 5.30 -14.12
C ALA A 84 10.76 4.51 -15.42
N LEU A 85 9.56 3.97 -15.64
CA LEU A 85 9.18 3.25 -16.87
C LEU A 85 8.75 4.18 -18.02
N GLY A 86 8.67 5.50 -17.80
CA GLY A 86 8.29 6.48 -18.82
C GLY A 86 6.77 6.75 -18.94
N TYR A 87 5.96 6.14 -18.06
CA TYR A 87 4.50 6.30 -18.00
C TYR A 87 4.08 7.46 -17.07
N VAL A 88 4.75 8.61 -17.17
CA VAL A 88 4.59 9.76 -16.25
C VAL A 88 3.15 10.28 -16.16
N HIS A 89 2.37 10.15 -17.23
CA HIS A 89 0.95 10.55 -17.27
C HIS A 89 0.06 9.69 -16.37
N PHE A 90 0.42 8.43 -16.14
CA PHE A 90 -0.29 7.54 -15.21
C PHE A 90 0.14 7.76 -13.76
N ALA A 91 1.31 8.36 -13.52
CA ALA A 91 1.87 8.52 -12.17
C ALA A 91 0.92 9.15 -11.13
N PRO A 92 0.16 10.24 -11.43
CA PRO A 92 -0.78 10.80 -10.45
C PRO A 92 -1.97 9.88 -10.17
N ILE A 93 -2.42 9.14 -11.17
CA ILE A 93 -3.53 8.19 -11.06
C ILE A 93 -3.07 7.00 -10.22
N THR A 94 -1.90 6.45 -10.53
CA THR A 94 -1.27 5.35 -9.78
C THR A 94 -1.03 5.72 -8.32
N PHE A 95 -0.58 6.96 -8.05
CA PHE A 95 -0.43 7.44 -6.67
C PHE A 95 -1.74 7.34 -5.89
N ILE A 96 -2.86 7.79 -6.48
CA ILE A 96 -4.16 7.75 -5.83
C ILE A 96 -4.65 6.31 -5.70
N VAL A 97 -4.68 5.53 -6.78
CA VAL A 97 -5.20 4.16 -6.80
C VAL A 97 -4.42 3.27 -5.84
N LYS A 98 -3.10 3.16 -6.03
CA LYS A 98 -2.24 2.30 -5.19
C LYS A 98 -2.10 2.83 -3.77
N GLY A 99 -2.15 4.15 -3.59
CA GLY A 99 -2.24 4.76 -2.27
C GLY A 99 -3.51 4.29 -1.56
N THR A 100 -4.67 4.40 -2.21
CA THR A 100 -5.94 3.98 -1.62
C THR A 100 -6.01 2.47 -1.38
N GLU A 101 -5.42 1.66 -2.24
CA GLU A 101 -5.29 0.21 -2.04
C GLU A 101 -4.53 -0.10 -0.74
N GLY A 102 -3.31 0.43 -0.59
CA GLY A 102 -2.50 0.24 0.62
C GLY A 102 -3.17 0.78 1.88
N LEU A 103 -3.93 1.89 1.76
CA LEU A 103 -4.72 2.45 2.83
C LEU A 103 -5.85 1.51 3.26
N LEU A 104 -6.64 0.99 2.32
CA LEU A 104 -7.78 0.12 2.62
C LEU A 104 -7.33 -1.19 3.25
N VAL A 105 -6.24 -1.78 2.75
CA VAL A 105 -5.63 -2.96 3.34
C VAL A 105 -5.16 -2.67 4.76
N GLY A 106 -4.44 -1.57 4.96
CA GLY A 106 -4.01 -1.16 6.29
C GLY A 106 -5.17 -0.85 7.24
N VAL A 107 -6.30 -0.35 6.72
CA VAL A 107 -7.52 -0.13 7.51
C VAL A 107 -8.14 -1.46 7.96
N GLY A 108 -8.14 -2.47 7.10
CA GLY A 108 -8.61 -3.82 7.45
C GLY A 108 -7.82 -4.44 8.62
N THR A 109 -6.53 -4.13 8.70
CA THR A 109 -5.58 -4.80 9.61
C THR A 109 -5.49 -4.24 11.02
N LEU A 110 -6.05 -3.06 11.27
CA LEU A 110 -5.97 -2.41 12.57
C LEU A 110 -6.53 -3.25 13.73
N ARG A 111 -7.56 -4.08 13.48
CA ARG A 111 -8.13 -4.97 14.50
C ARG A 111 -7.35 -6.28 14.70
N SER A 112 -6.37 -6.53 13.86
CA SER A 112 -5.58 -7.77 13.80
C SER A 112 -4.13 -7.56 14.27
N ARG A 113 -3.66 -6.30 14.26
CA ARG A 113 -2.33 -5.90 14.75
C ARG A 113 -2.12 -6.40 16.19
N GLY A 114 -1.10 -7.25 16.37
CA GLY A 114 -0.71 -7.83 17.65
C GLY A 114 -1.14 -9.28 17.90
N SER A 115 -2.07 -9.84 17.10
CA SER A 115 -2.49 -11.24 17.26
C SER A 115 -1.65 -12.24 16.46
N GLY A 116 -0.80 -11.78 15.53
CA GLY A 116 0.02 -12.63 14.65
C GLY A 116 -0.79 -13.55 13.71
N LYS A 117 -2.12 -13.43 13.72
CA LYS A 117 -3.06 -14.24 12.93
C LYS A 117 -3.81 -13.34 11.99
N LEU A 118 -3.94 -13.75 10.74
CA LEU A 118 -4.83 -13.10 9.79
C LEU A 118 -6.27 -13.25 10.27
N ARG A 119 -6.97 -12.12 10.44
CA ARG A 119 -8.39 -12.06 10.81
C ARG A 119 -9.21 -11.74 9.57
N LEU A 120 -10.52 -11.96 9.68
CA LEU A 120 -11.47 -11.67 8.60
C LEU A 120 -11.37 -10.21 8.10
N GLY A 121 -11.02 -9.25 8.98
CA GLY A 121 -10.78 -7.86 8.60
C GLY A 121 -9.60 -7.65 7.63
N ASP A 122 -8.54 -8.45 7.77
CA ASP A 122 -7.38 -8.43 6.85
C ASP A 122 -7.80 -8.91 5.46
N VAL A 123 -8.55 -10.01 5.42
CA VAL A 123 -9.04 -10.61 4.17
C VAL A 123 -10.00 -9.66 3.45
N ILE A 124 -10.89 -8.99 4.20
CA ILE A 124 -11.80 -7.97 3.64
C ILE A 124 -11.00 -6.79 3.10
N GLY A 125 -9.96 -6.33 3.81
CA GLY A 125 -9.08 -5.25 3.35
C GLY A 125 -8.36 -5.60 2.05
N ILE A 126 -7.84 -6.83 1.94
CA ILE A 126 -7.18 -7.35 0.73
C ILE A 126 -8.17 -7.42 -0.45
N ILE A 127 -9.37 -7.96 -0.24
CA ILE A 127 -10.39 -8.05 -1.29
C ILE A 127 -10.82 -6.66 -1.76
N LEU A 128 -11.06 -5.72 -0.84
CA LEU A 128 -11.41 -4.34 -1.19
C LEU A 128 -10.26 -3.64 -1.94
N GLY A 129 -9.00 -3.86 -1.54
CA GLY A 129 -7.83 -3.36 -2.27
C GLY A 129 -7.75 -3.93 -3.69
N ALA A 130 -7.96 -5.24 -3.85
CA ALA A 130 -7.97 -5.88 -5.16
C ALA A 130 -9.10 -5.35 -6.07
N ILE A 131 -10.27 -5.05 -5.51
CA ILE A 131 -11.39 -4.45 -6.27
C ILE A 131 -11.05 -3.03 -6.72
N VAL A 132 -10.36 -2.24 -5.89
CA VAL A 132 -9.93 -0.87 -6.27
C VAL A 132 -8.95 -0.88 -7.45
N MET A 133 -8.25 -1.99 -7.66
CA MET A 133 -7.27 -2.16 -8.74
C MET A 133 -7.89 -2.70 -10.05
N MET A 134 -9.13 -3.25 -10.03
CA MET A 134 -9.83 -3.76 -11.22
C MET A 134 -10.54 -2.65 -12.02
#